data_AF-A0A7K3S6E9-F1
#
_entry.id   AF-A0A7K3S6E9-F1
#
_cell.length_a   1.000
_cell.length_b   1.000
_cell.length_c   1.000
_cell.angle_alpha   90.00
_cell.angle_beta   90.00
_cell.angle_gamma   90.00
#
_symmetry.space_group_name_H-M   'P 1'
#
loop_
_entity.id
_entity.type
_entity.pdbx_description
1 polymer ?
#
loop_
_entity_poly.entity_id
_entity_poly.type
_entity_poly.pdbx_seq_one_letter_code
_entity_poly.pdbx_strand_id
1 'polypeptide(L)'
;MGGGSAVVRVLRDRTAGRCLAGVVVSGFGTSAMWLTAGIWVKSLTGSNSLAALTVFAMWAPVLAGPALGALADRMDRKVLLVRGNVVMACLLVPLVLVDSGRTVWLLFAVLVLHGASGVVLDAAESALVAGTVPASLLADFNGLRMTANEGMKLIAPLAGAGLYVRFGGPAVALLAAATCALAALVFAKLPVRKTPGAGHSPRDSA
;
A
#
# COMPACT_ATOMS: atom_id res chain seq x y z
N MET A 1 -29.47 -8.05 2.80
CA MET A 1 -29.08 -9.33 2.15
C MET A 1 -28.26 -9.17 0.84
N GLY A 2 -27.71 -7.99 0.51
CA GLY A 2 -26.94 -7.77 -0.75
C GLY A 2 -25.41 -7.94 -0.69
N GLY A 3 -24.80 -8.02 0.50
CA GLY A 3 -23.32 -8.06 0.63
C GLY A 3 -22.68 -9.38 0.16
N GLY A 4 -23.37 -10.51 0.32
CA GLY A 4 -22.86 -11.82 -0.10
C GLY A 4 -22.73 -11.97 -1.62
N SER A 5 -23.60 -11.31 -2.40
CA SER A 5 -23.55 -11.39 -3.87
C SER A 5 -22.43 -10.54 -4.46
N ALA A 6 -22.12 -9.38 -3.87
CA ALA A 6 -21.03 -8.50 -4.30
C ALA A 6 -19.65 -9.15 -4.07
N VAL A 7 -19.42 -9.73 -2.87
CA VAL A 7 -18.19 -10.48 -2.55
C VAL A 7 -17.98 -11.62 -3.54
N VAL A 8 -19.01 -12.45 -3.76
CA VAL A 8 -18.92 -13.60 -4.67
C VAL A 8 -18.69 -13.14 -6.12
N ARG A 9 -19.32 -12.06 -6.57
CA ARG A 9 -19.13 -11.52 -7.93
C ARG A 9 -17.70 -11.02 -8.16
N VAL A 10 -17.12 -10.30 -7.21
CA VAL A 10 -15.74 -9.79 -7.31
C VAL A 10 -14.71 -10.91 -7.20
N LEU A 11 -14.90 -11.87 -6.29
CA LEU A 11 -13.99 -13.01 -6.14
C LEU A 11 -14.06 -14.02 -7.30
N ARG A 12 -15.19 -14.08 -8.00
CA ARG A 12 -15.36 -14.93 -9.19
C ARG A 12 -14.56 -14.39 -10.39
N ASP A 13 -14.32 -13.08 -10.45
CA ASP A 13 -13.38 -12.50 -11.41
C ASP A 13 -11.94 -12.65 -10.90
N ARG A 14 -11.13 -13.44 -11.61
CA ARG A 14 -9.75 -13.73 -11.22
C ARG A 14 -8.87 -12.46 -11.15
N THR A 15 -9.19 -11.42 -11.92
CA THR A 15 -8.42 -10.18 -11.95
C THR A 15 -8.81 -9.29 -10.77
N ALA A 16 -10.12 -9.06 -10.58
CA ALA A 16 -10.62 -8.26 -9.47
C ALA A 16 -10.27 -8.88 -8.11
N GLY A 17 -10.42 -10.21 -7.96
CA GLY A 17 -10.03 -10.92 -6.74
C GLY A 17 -8.52 -10.82 -6.44
N ARG A 18 -7.65 -10.88 -7.46
CA ARG A 18 -6.20 -10.70 -7.28
C ARG A 18 -5.83 -9.26 -6.92
N CYS A 19 -6.46 -8.27 -7.55
CA CYS A 19 -6.28 -6.87 -7.15
C CYS A 19 -6.67 -6.69 -5.69
N LEU A 20 -7.87 -7.14 -5.29
CA LEU A 20 -8.34 -7.03 -3.91
C LEU A 20 -7.40 -7.71 -2.92
N ALA A 21 -6.90 -8.91 -3.25
CA ALA A 21 -5.90 -9.59 -2.42
C ALA A 21 -4.60 -8.79 -2.28
N GLY A 22 -4.12 -8.17 -3.36
CA GLY A 22 -2.95 -7.29 -3.33
C GLY A 22 -3.11 -6.13 -2.36
N VAL A 23 -4.28 -5.46 -2.39
CA VAL A 23 -4.62 -4.34 -1.49
C VAL A 23 -4.69 -4.80 -0.04
N VAL A 24 -5.35 -5.92 0.20
CA VAL A 24 -5.51 -6.46 1.57
C VAL A 24 -4.16 -6.82 2.15
N VAL A 25 -3.32 -7.47 1.35
CA VAL A 25 -2.00 -7.88 1.79
C VAL A 25 -1.11 -6.67 2.04
N SER A 26 -0.98 -5.72 1.11
CA SER A 26 -0.13 -4.54 1.30
C SER A 26 -0.65 -3.64 2.43
N GLY A 27 -1.96 -3.41 2.47
CA GLY A 27 -2.60 -2.55 3.46
C GLY A 27 -2.43 -3.06 4.89
N PHE A 28 -2.32 -4.38 5.09
CA PHE A 28 -2.11 -4.98 6.41
C PHE A 28 -0.76 -4.57 7.01
N GLY A 29 0.33 -4.73 6.24
CA GLY A 29 1.68 -4.38 6.71
C GLY A 29 1.83 -2.90 7.02
N THR A 30 1.35 -2.04 6.10
CA THR A 30 1.34 -0.58 6.28
C THR A 30 0.54 -0.17 7.53
N SER A 31 -0.66 -0.71 7.70
CA SER A 31 -1.53 -0.35 8.83
C SER A 31 -0.95 -0.83 10.17
N ALA A 32 -0.31 -2.00 10.20
CA ALA A 32 0.38 -2.50 11.39
C ALA A 32 1.56 -1.60 11.81
N MET A 33 2.32 -1.08 10.83
CA MET A 33 3.40 -0.14 11.08
C MET A 33 2.92 1.20 11.64
N TRP A 34 1.71 1.64 11.31
CA TRP A 34 1.22 2.97 11.68
C TRP A 34 1.20 3.22 13.20
N LEU A 35 0.63 2.29 13.97
CA LEU A 35 0.64 2.35 15.43
C LEU A 35 2.00 1.94 16.00
N THR A 36 2.59 0.90 15.43
CA THR A 36 3.84 0.31 15.94
C THR A 36 5.00 1.30 15.87
N ALA A 37 5.09 2.12 14.82
CA ALA A 37 6.17 3.09 14.66
C ALA A 37 6.21 4.09 15.83
N GLY A 38 5.05 4.62 16.25
CA GLY A 38 4.97 5.51 17.40
C GLY A 38 5.38 4.83 18.71
N ILE A 39 4.91 3.60 18.94
CA ILE A 39 5.28 2.79 20.11
C ILE A 39 6.79 2.51 20.11
N TRP A 40 7.34 2.16 18.95
CA TRP A 40 8.75 1.82 18.78
C TRP A 40 9.65 3.03 19.05
N VAL A 41 9.34 4.19 18.47
CA VAL A 41 10.08 5.43 18.74
C VAL A 41 10.00 5.81 20.22
N LYS A 42 8.81 5.73 20.83
CA LYS A 42 8.65 6.02 22.26
C LYS A 42 9.47 5.07 23.12
N SER A 43 9.45 3.78 22.80
CA SER A 43 10.20 2.74 23.49
C SER A 43 11.71 2.97 23.45
N LEU A 44 12.24 3.47 22.33
CA LEU A 44 13.68 3.70 22.15
C LEU A 44 14.17 5.04 22.70
N THR A 45 13.30 6.05 22.73
CA THR A 45 13.69 7.45 23.02
C THR A 45 13.09 8.01 24.30
N GLY A 46 12.05 7.39 24.85
CA GLY A 46 11.25 7.91 25.96
C GLY A 46 10.39 9.13 25.60
N SER A 47 10.44 9.64 24.37
CA SER A 47 9.83 10.92 23.99
C SER A 47 8.47 10.75 23.32
N ASN A 48 7.44 11.36 23.93
CA ASN A 48 6.09 11.43 23.34
C ASN A 48 6.05 12.34 22.10
N SER A 49 6.89 13.38 22.04
CA SER A 49 6.95 14.29 20.88
C SER A 49 7.57 13.60 19.66
N LEU A 50 8.62 12.80 19.85
CA LEU A 50 9.19 11.98 18.78
C LEU A 50 8.21 10.89 18.33
N ALA A 51 7.47 10.28 19.25
CA ALA A 51 6.40 9.35 18.90
C ALA A 51 5.33 10.03 18.03
N ALA A 52 4.86 11.23 18.40
CA ALA A 52 3.90 11.99 17.59
C ALA A 52 4.46 12.40 16.22
N LEU A 53 5.77 12.70 16.15
CA LEU A 53 6.45 13.03 14.90
C LEU A 53 6.40 11.89 13.87
N THR A 54 6.24 10.63 14.30
CA THR A 54 6.10 9.49 13.37
C THR A 54 4.85 9.62 12.50
N VAL A 55 3.75 10.08 13.08
CA VAL A 55 2.49 10.33 12.36
C VAL A 55 2.71 11.45 11.35
N PHE A 56 3.32 12.56 11.79
CA PHE A 56 3.65 13.66 10.89
C PHE A 56 4.55 13.20 9.74
N ALA A 57 5.60 12.43 10.01
CA ALA A 57 6.52 11.92 8.99
C ALA A 57 5.81 11.06 7.93
N MET A 58 4.84 10.24 8.34
CA MET A 58 4.07 9.43 7.39
C MET A 58 3.09 10.26 6.55
N TRP A 59 2.53 11.33 7.11
CA TRP A 59 1.54 12.18 6.42
C TRP A 59 2.15 13.33 5.62
N ALA A 60 3.36 13.80 5.95
CA ALA A 60 4.01 14.90 5.27
C ALA A 60 4.07 14.73 3.73
N PRO A 61 4.36 13.54 3.16
CA PRO A 61 4.34 13.33 1.72
C PRO A 61 2.99 13.56 1.04
N VAL A 62 1.87 13.43 1.78
CA VAL A 62 0.52 13.68 1.24
C VAL A 62 0.37 15.13 0.76
N LEU A 63 1.08 16.08 1.37
CA LEU A 63 1.12 17.47 0.93
C LEU A 63 1.74 17.63 -0.47
N ALA A 64 2.66 16.74 -0.83
CA ALA A 64 3.22 16.63 -2.18
C ALA A 64 2.36 15.74 -3.10
N GLY A 65 1.14 15.39 -2.68
CA GLY A 65 0.22 14.48 -3.35
C GLY A 65 0.04 14.74 -4.85
N PRO A 66 -0.27 15.97 -5.28
CA PRO A 66 -0.42 16.29 -6.70
C PRO A 66 0.84 16.04 -7.52
N ALA A 67 2.03 16.36 -6.98
CA ALA A 67 3.30 16.14 -7.68
C ALA A 67 3.65 14.65 -7.77
N LEU A 68 3.44 13.91 -6.68
CA LEU A 68 3.63 12.46 -6.63
C LEU A 68 2.64 11.71 -7.53
N GLY A 69 1.38 12.17 -7.58
CA GLY A 69 0.35 11.67 -8.49
C GLY A 69 0.70 11.94 -9.95
N ALA A 70 1.12 13.16 -10.29
CA ALA A 70 1.57 13.50 -11.64
C ALA A 70 2.78 12.67 -12.10
N LEU A 71 3.68 12.31 -11.16
CA LEU A 71 4.77 11.37 -11.43
C LEU A 71 4.23 9.96 -11.71
N ALA A 72 3.26 9.50 -10.91
CA ALA A 72 2.63 8.20 -11.06
C ALA A 72 1.91 8.05 -12.42
N ASP A 73 1.24 9.11 -12.87
CA ASP A 73 0.48 9.12 -14.12
C ASP A 73 1.33 8.91 -15.37
N ARG A 74 2.62 9.28 -15.31
CA ARG A 74 3.58 9.14 -16.42
C ARG A 74 4.18 7.75 -16.53
N MET A 75 3.98 6.89 -15.54
CA MET A 75 4.60 5.58 -15.45
C MET A 75 3.59 4.46 -15.77
N ASP A 76 4.09 3.33 -16.25
CA ASP A 76 3.27 2.14 -16.38
C ASP A 76 2.76 1.67 -15.02
N ARG A 77 1.45 1.78 -14.81
CA ARG A 77 0.75 1.50 -13.54
C ARG A 77 1.14 0.16 -12.93
N LYS A 78 1.18 -0.90 -13.73
CA LYS A 78 1.61 -2.23 -13.27
C LYS A 78 3.08 -2.25 -12.84
N VAL A 79 3.96 -1.63 -13.63
CA VAL A 79 5.40 -1.56 -13.31
C VAL A 79 5.61 -0.77 -12.03
N LEU A 80 4.87 0.32 -11.85
CA LEU A 80 4.91 1.15 -10.66
C LEU A 80 4.43 0.41 -9.42
N LEU A 81 3.32 -0.34 -9.51
CA LEU A 81 2.84 -1.16 -8.39
C LEU A 81 3.82 -2.26 -7.98
N VAL A 82 4.40 -2.96 -8.95
CA VAL A 82 5.38 -4.02 -8.67
C VAL A 82 6.66 -3.43 -8.10
N ARG A 83 7.28 -2.45 -8.80
CA ARG A 83 8.54 -1.84 -8.37
C ARG A 83 8.38 -1.09 -7.06
N GLY A 84 7.30 -0.34 -6.87
CA GLY A 84 7.05 0.41 -5.64
C GLY A 84 6.88 -0.51 -4.43
N ASN A 85 6.15 -1.62 -4.56
CA ASN A 85 6.05 -2.61 -3.48
C ASN A 85 7.39 -3.34 -3.20
N VAL A 86 8.20 -3.62 -4.23
CA VAL A 86 9.56 -4.18 -4.05
C VAL A 86 10.47 -3.18 -3.34
N VAL A 87 10.49 -1.93 -3.79
CA VAL A 87 11.24 -0.84 -3.16
C VAL A 87 10.81 -0.71 -1.70
N MET A 88 9.51 -0.78 -1.42
CA MET A 88 9.02 -0.72 -0.04
C MET A 88 9.50 -1.89 0.81
N ALA A 89 9.43 -3.11 0.28
CA ALA A 89 9.95 -4.28 0.98
C ALA A 89 11.43 -4.11 1.30
N CYS A 90 12.23 -3.63 0.36
CA CYS A 90 13.65 -3.35 0.57
C CYS A 90 13.91 -2.22 1.56
N LEU A 91 13.07 -1.17 1.58
CA LEU A 91 13.21 -0.03 2.52
C LEU A 91 12.87 -0.42 3.96
N LEU A 92 11.97 -1.38 4.15
CA LEU A 92 11.55 -1.84 5.47
C LEU A 92 12.58 -2.78 6.11
N VAL A 93 13.36 -3.53 5.33
CA VAL A 93 14.36 -4.47 5.85
C VAL A 93 15.44 -3.80 6.71
N PRO A 94 16.05 -2.66 6.32
CA PRO A 94 17.04 -1.95 7.15
C PRO A 94 16.53 -1.54 8.54
N LEU A 95 15.21 -1.48 8.77
CA LEU A 95 14.67 -1.17 10.10
C LEU A 95 15.02 -2.22 11.16
N VAL A 96 15.46 -3.42 10.77
CA VAL A 96 15.98 -4.40 11.72
C VAL A 96 17.24 -3.92 12.45
N LEU A 97 17.95 -2.93 11.88
CA LEU A 97 19.12 -2.31 12.49
C LEU A 97 18.77 -1.22 13.51
N VAL A 98 17.48 -0.92 13.70
CA VAL A 98 17.02 0.12 14.63
C VAL A 98 16.87 -0.49 16.02
N ASP A 99 17.91 -0.32 16.84
CA ASP A 99 17.99 -0.86 18.20
C ASP A 99 17.99 0.21 19.30
N SER A 100 18.21 1.48 18.92
CA SER A 100 18.49 2.56 19.87
C SER A 100 18.08 3.92 19.34
N GLY A 101 17.99 4.90 20.25
CA GLY A 101 17.68 6.29 19.90
C GLY A 101 18.65 6.92 18.87
N ARG A 102 19.90 6.43 18.75
CA ARG A 102 20.85 6.92 17.73
C ARG A 102 20.50 6.47 16.32
N THR A 103 19.79 5.35 16.19
CA THR A 103 19.38 4.75 14.90
C THR A 103 17.95 5.11 14.50
N VAL A 104 17.18 5.77 15.38
CA VAL A 104 15.75 6.06 15.18
C VAL A 104 15.46 6.94 13.96
N TRP A 105 16.45 7.71 13.50
CA TRP A 105 16.33 8.53 12.28
C TRP A 105 16.06 7.67 11.03
N LEU A 106 16.56 6.43 10.98
CA LEU A 106 16.27 5.48 9.89
C LEU A 106 14.78 5.19 9.81
N LEU A 107 14.12 5.04 10.96
CA LEU A 107 12.68 4.82 11.05
C LEU A 107 11.93 6.03 10.48
N PHE A 108 12.30 7.25 10.85
CA PHE A 108 11.69 8.46 10.27
C PHE A 108 11.90 8.58 8.76
N ALA A 109 13.12 8.30 8.26
CA ALA A 109 13.40 8.31 6.82
C ALA A 109 12.50 7.31 6.09
N VAL A 110 12.41 6.07 6.60
CA VAL A 110 11.54 5.04 6.02
C VAL A 110 10.07 5.45 6.08
N LEU A 111 9.58 6.07 7.17
CA LEU A 111 8.19 6.54 7.26
C LEU A 111 7.84 7.61 6.22
N VAL A 112 8.75 8.55 5.96
CA VAL A 112 8.54 9.57 4.91
C VAL A 112 8.50 8.92 3.52
N LEU A 113 9.44 8.02 3.23
CA LEU A 113 9.45 7.28 1.97
C LEU A 113 8.21 6.37 1.85
N HIS A 114 7.74 5.85 2.99
CA HIS A 114 6.53 5.04 3.08
C HIS A 114 5.29 5.84 2.70
N GLY A 115 5.10 7.02 3.30
CA GLY A 115 4.02 7.92 2.96
C GLY A 115 4.04 8.34 1.48
N ALA A 116 5.22 8.69 0.96
CA ALA A 116 5.38 9.10 -0.44
C ALA A 116 5.00 7.95 -1.40
N SER A 117 5.49 6.76 -1.12
CA SER A 117 5.14 5.58 -1.92
C SER A 117 3.67 5.22 -1.79
N GLY A 118 3.05 5.41 -0.61
CA GLY A 118 1.63 5.18 -0.39
C GLY A 118 0.76 6.01 -1.33
N VAL A 119 1.07 7.31 -1.47
CA VAL A 119 0.38 8.21 -2.42
C VAL A 119 0.52 7.70 -3.87
N VAL A 120 1.74 7.35 -4.27
CA VAL A 120 2.05 6.90 -5.63
C VAL A 120 1.38 5.56 -5.94
N LEU A 121 1.42 4.61 -5.00
CA LEU A 121 0.83 3.28 -5.15
C LEU A 121 -0.69 3.34 -5.15
N ASP A 122 -1.32 4.18 -4.31
CA ASP A 122 -2.78 4.35 -4.29
C ASP A 122 -3.32 4.91 -5.62
N ALA A 123 -2.63 5.90 -6.19
CA ALA A 123 -2.95 6.44 -7.51
C ALA A 123 -2.79 5.39 -8.62
N ALA A 124 -1.66 4.68 -8.63
CA ALA A 124 -1.38 3.64 -9.62
C ALA A 124 -2.37 2.47 -9.53
N GLU A 125 -2.77 2.10 -8.32
CA GLU A 125 -3.75 1.04 -8.05
C GLU A 125 -5.13 1.44 -8.54
N SER A 126 -5.59 2.64 -8.18
CA SER A 126 -6.89 3.16 -8.60
C SER A 126 -7.00 3.21 -10.13
N ALA A 127 -5.93 3.66 -10.80
CA ALA A 127 -5.86 3.68 -12.26
C ALA A 127 -5.81 2.27 -12.87
N LEU A 128 -5.07 1.33 -12.27
CA LEU A 128 -5.01 -0.06 -12.73
C LEU A 128 -6.39 -0.74 -12.61
N VAL A 129 -7.06 -0.57 -11.47
CA VAL A 129 -8.39 -1.13 -11.22
C VAL A 129 -9.39 -0.59 -12.23
N ALA A 130 -9.42 0.73 -12.45
CA ALA A 130 -10.31 1.36 -13.43
C ALA A 130 -10.11 0.82 -14.86
N GLY A 131 -8.87 0.47 -15.24
CA GLY A 131 -8.57 -0.08 -16.57
C GLY A 131 -8.72 -1.61 -16.70
N THR A 132 -8.76 -2.35 -15.59
CA THR A 132 -8.73 -3.83 -15.61
C THR A 132 -10.02 -4.48 -15.13
N VAL A 133 -10.73 -3.86 -14.20
CA VAL A 133 -11.97 -4.38 -13.64
C VAL A 133 -13.16 -3.89 -14.49
N PRO A 134 -14.09 -4.77 -14.89
CA PRO A 134 -15.29 -4.38 -15.62
C PRO A 134 -16.07 -3.27 -14.89
N ALA A 135 -16.59 -2.29 -15.62
CA ALA A 135 -17.32 -1.15 -15.04
C ALA A 135 -18.49 -1.57 -14.12
N SER A 136 -19.15 -2.68 -14.44
CA SER A 136 -20.25 -3.27 -13.66
C SER A 136 -19.83 -3.87 -12.31
N LEU A 137 -18.53 -4.05 -12.08
CA LEU A 137 -17.93 -4.56 -10.85
C LEU A 137 -17.14 -3.50 -10.08
N LEU A 138 -16.91 -2.30 -10.65
CA LEU A 138 -16.10 -1.26 -10.01
C LEU A 138 -16.72 -0.75 -8.70
N ALA A 139 -18.04 -0.57 -8.67
CA ALA A 139 -18.73 -0.14 -7.44
C ALA A 139 -18.60 -1.20 -6.32
N ASP A 140 -18.84 -2.47 -6.66
CA ASP A 140 -18.71 -3.61 -5.74
C ASP A 140 -17.25 -3.75 -5.25
N PHE A 141 -16.28 -3.62 -6.17
CA PHE A 141 -14.85 -3.69 -5.86
C PHE A 141 -14.43 -2.56 -4.90
N ASN A 142 -14.80 -1.31 -5.20
CA ASN A 142 -14.45 -0.16 -4.37
C ASN A 142 -15.11 -0.25 -2.98
N GLY A 143 -16.36 -0.74 -2.90
CA GLY A 143 -17.01 -0.99 -1.60
C GLY A 143 -16.27 -2.04 -0.77
N LEU A 144 -15.84 -3.15 -1.39
CA LEU A 144 -15.05 -4.17 -0.71
C LEU A 144 -13.67 -3.67 -0.31
N ARG A 145 -13.00 -2.91 -1.18
CA ARG A 145 -11.71 -2.27 -0.91
C ARG A 145 -11.81 -1.36 0.31
N MET A 146 -12.82 -0.49 0.34
CA MET A 146 -13.06 0.41 1.47
C MET A 146 -13.33 -0.38 2.76
N THR A 147 -14.22 -1.38 2.70
CA THR A 147 -14.53 -2.26 3.84
C THR A 147 -13.28 -2.94 4.38
N ALA A 148 -12.45 -3.48 3.49
CA ALA A 148 -11.20 -4.13 3.85
C ALA A 148 -10.21 -3.15 4.49
N ASN A 149 -10.06 -1.95 3.93
CA ASN A 149 -9.16 -0.92 4.45
C ASN A 149 -9.58 -0.44 5.84
N GLU A 150 -10.87 -0.15 6.05
CA GLU A 150 -11.37 0.22 7.37
C GLU A 150 -11.28 -0.93 8.38
N GLY A 151 -11.53 -2.17 7.94
CA GLY A 151 -11.33 -3.36 8.77
C GLY A 151 -9.85 -3.55 9.18
N MET A 152 -8.92 -3.30 8.26
CA MET A 152 -7.48 -3.37 8.52
C MET A 152 -7.01 -2.31 9.52
N LYS A 153 -7.60 -1.10 9.51
CA LYS A 153 -7.29 -0.07 10.52
C LYS A 153 -7.62 -0.49 11.95
N LEU A 154 -8.52 -1.46 12.14
CA LEU A 154 -8.85 -2.01 13.45
C LEU A 154 -7.92 -3.19 13.80
N ILE A 155 -7.77 -4.14 12.89
CA ILE A 155 -7.11 -5.43 13.16
C ILE A 155 -5.58 -5.31 13.08
N ALA A 156 -5.06 -4.59 12.07
CA ALA A 156 -3.63 -4.54 11.81
C ALA A 156 -2.83 -3.82 12.91
N PRO A 157 -3.30 -2.68 13.49
CA PRO A 157 -2.61 -2.08 14.63
C PRO A 157 -2.55 -2.99 15.87
N LEU A 158 -3.63 -3.72 16.15
CA LEU A 158 -3.66 -4.69 17.26
C LEU A 158 -2.67 -5.83 17.03
N ALA A 159 -2.65 -6.39 15.81
CA ALA A 159 -1.69 -7.41 15.43
C ALA A 159 -0.24 -6.89 15.47
N GLY A 160 -0.01 -5.67 14.97
CA GLY A 160 1.29 -5.00 15.00
C GLY A 160 1.79 -4.75 16.42
N ALA A 161 0.95 -4.20 17.29
CA ALA A 161 1.28 -3.98 18.70
C ALA A 161 1.53 -5.30 19.44
N GLY A 162 0.69 -6.33 19.21
CA GLY A 162 0.89 -7.65 19.80
C GLY A 162 2.21 -8.29 19.36
N LEU A 163 2.53 -8.19 18.06
CA LEU A 163 3.80 -8.68 17.53
C LEU A 163 4.99 -7.88 18.08
N TYR A 164 4.84 -6.56 18.23
CA TYR A 164 5.84 -5.69 18.83
C TYR A 164 6.14 -6.09 20.27
N VAL A 165 5.12 -6.33 21.09
CA VAL A 165 5.31 -6.74 22.50
C VAL A 165 6.03 -8.08 22.59
N ARG A 166 5.77 -9.01 21.67
CA ARG A 166 6.37 -10.35 21.71
C ARG A 166 7.77 -10.44 21.11
N PHE A 167 8.03 -9.73 20.02
CA PHE A 167 9.23 -9.89 19.19
C PHE A 167 9.94 -8.57 18.85
N GLY A 168 9.41 -7.43 19.28
CA GLY A 168 9.97 -6.11 19.04
C GLY A 168 9.62 -5.51 17.67
N GLY A 169 10.10 -4.29 17.44
CA GLY A 169 9.90 -3.54 16.20
C GLY A 169 10.43 -4.21 14.92
N PRO A 170 11.63 -4.84 14.93
CA PRO A 170 12.16 -5.53 13.76
C PRO A 170 11.21 -6.59 13.19
N ALA A 171 10.50 -7.34 14.05
CA ALA A 171 9.55 -8.36 13.61
C ALA A 171 8.37 -7.75 12.84
N VAL A 172 7.87 -6.59 13.30
CA VAL A 172 6.78 -5.88 12.62
C VAL A 172 7.26 -5.28 11.30
N ALA A 173 8.50 -4.77 11.24
CA ALA A 173 9.09 -4.27 10.00
C ALA A 173 9.25 -5.39 8.96
N LEU A 174 9.71 -6.57 9.39
CA LEU A 174 9.83 -7.75 8.51
C LEU A 174 8.47 -8.27 8.04
N LEU A 175 7.45 -8.24 8.91
CA LEU A 175 6.08 -8.56 8.51
C LEU A 175 5.61 -7.59 7.41
N ALA A 176 5.80 -6.28 7.62
CA ALA A 176 5.44 -5.27 6.64
C ALA A 176 6.21 -5.48 5.32
N ALA A 177 7.51 -5.77 5.38
CA ALA A 177 8.33 -6.07 4.21
C ALA A 177 7.81 -7.31 3.45
N ALA A 178 7.48 -8.38 4.18
CA ALA A 178 6.93 -9.61 3.60
C ALA A 178 5.58 -9.36 2.93
N THR A 179 4.69 -8.57 3.54
CA THR A 179 3.41 -8.20 2.93
C THR A 179 3.60 -7.36 1.66
N CYS A 180 4.51 -6.39 1.65
CA CYS A 180 4.82 -5.62 0.44
C CYS A 180 5.40 -6.53 -0.67
N ALA A 181 6.31 -7.44 -0.32
CA ALA A 181 6.87 -8.40 -1.28
C ALA A 181 5.77 -9.32 -1.86
N LEU A 182 4.86 -9.81 -1.02
CA LEU A 182 3.73 -10.62 -1.46
C LEU A 182 2.78 -9.84 -2.37
N ALA A 183 2.49 -8.57 -2.03
CA ALA A 183 1.69 -7.70 -2.89
C ALA A 183 2.36 -7.48 -4.26
N ALA A 184 3.67 -7.25 -4.30
CA ALA A 184 4.43 -7.15 -5.56
C ALA A 184 4.28 -8.41 -6.42
N LEU A 185 4.37 -9.60 -5.81
CA LEU A 185 4.18 -10.89 -6.50
C LEU A 185 2.75 -11.04 -7.04
N VAL A 186 1.75 -10.61 -6.28
CA VAL A 186 0.34 -10.63 -6.72
C VAL A 186 0.13 -9.71 -7.91
N PHE A 187 0.61 -8.46 -7.84
CA PHE A 187 0.52 -7.50 -8.93
C PHE A 187 1.30 -7.93 -10.17
N ALA A 188 2.47 -8.56 -10.01
CA ALA A 188 3.27 -9.08 -11.12
C ALA A 188 2.52 -10.15 -11.93
N LYS A 189 1.75 -11.00 -11.24
CA LYS A 189 0.95 -12.09 -11.82
C LYS A 189 -0.41 -11.64 -12.40
N LEU A 190 -0.73 -10.33 -12.36
CA LEU A 190 -1.95 -9.83 -13.01
C LEU A 190 -1.81 -9.88 -14.54
N PRO A 191 -2.82 -10.41 -15.26
CA PRO A 191 -2.83 -10.36 -16.71
C PRO A 191 -2.86 -8.91 -17.17
N VAL A 192 -1.88 -8.49 -17.97
CA VAL A 192 -1.90 -7.15 -18.58
C VAL A 192 -2.90 -7.19 -19.72
N ARG A 193 -4.10 -6.65 -19.51
CA ARG A 193 -4.91 -6.20 -20.65
C ARG A 193 -4.32 -4.86 -21.09
N LYS A 194 -3.59 -4.87 -22.21
CA LYS A 194 -3.30 -3.63 -22.93
C LYS A 194 -4.66 -3.03 -23.30
N THR A 195 -4.98 -1.86 -22.78
CA THR A 195 -6.05 -1.02 -23.34
C THR A 195 -5.79 -0.96 -24.84
N PRO A 196 -6.75 -1.34 -25.71
CA PRO A 196 -6.61 -1.11 -27.14
C PRO A 196 -6.26 0.37 -27.30
N GLY A 197 -5.09 0.64 -27.86
CA GLY A 197 -4.70 2.00 -28.21
C GLY A 197 -5.87 2.62 -28.96
N ALA A 198 -6.13 3.90 -28.69
CA ALA A 198 -7.06 4.71 -29.45
C ALA A 198 -6.59 4.76 -30.93
N GLY A 199 -6.83 3.69 -31.65
CA GLY A 199 -6.72 3.61 -33.08
C GLY A 199 -8.06 4.01 -33.63
N HIS A 200 -8.20 5.28 -34.02
CA HIS A 200 -8.82 5.66 -35.29
C HIS A 200 -8.79 7.17 -35.46
N SER A 201 -8.01 7.62 -36.44
CA SER A 201 -8.55 8.55 -37.44
C SER A 201 -7.86 8.24 -38.77
N PRO A 202 -8.44 7.39 -39.63
CA PRO A 202 -8.17 7.45 -41.05
C PRO A 202 -8.81 8.75 -41.54
N ARG A 203 -7.97 9.74 -41.86
CA ARG A 203 -8.38 10.81 -42.77
C ARG A 203 -7.99 10.38 -44.18
N ASP A 204 -8.80 9.51 -44.75
CA ASP A 204 -8.99 9.40 -46.19
C ASP A 204 -10.21 10.27 -46.56
N SER A 205 -9.92 11.43 -47.13
CA SER A 205 -10.75 12.20 -48.06
C SER A 205 -9.85 13.35 -48.55
N ALA A 206 -9.23 13.18 -49.72
CA ALA A 206 -9.80 13.46 -51.05
C ALA A 206 -10.09 14.94 -51.23
#